data_AF-A0A956RMY4-F1
#
_entry.id   AF-A0A956RMY4-F1
#
_cell.length_a   1.000
_cell.length_b   1.000
_cell.length_c   1.000
_cell.angle_alpha   90.00
_cell.angle_beta   90.00
_cell.angle_gamma   90.00
#
_symmetry.space_group_name_H-M   'P 1'
#
loop_
_entity.id
_entity.type
_entity.pdbx_description
1 polymer ?
#
loop_
_entity_poly.entity_id
_entity_poly.type
_entity_poly.pdbx_seq_one_letter_code
_entity_poly.pdbx_strand_id
1 'polypeptide(L)'
;MNARWIRSRRAGVIAACLGIAAASGASAASIGLPSSEAGLGLGNSREFRGLRLNWSDHRVRSVDGINLTFWKPGSNDRFAMDGIALGLYGPGVGQLHGIGAGLIGIEAGRSTGILVAGIGVAGGDLTGIEAAGIAVASDGWMRGLQVAGIAIASDDAMDGVSVAGIACAADGPMRGVQVAGIGLASDGSMTGMGIAGIGMAADASMYGIHVAGIGMAADGAMQGIHLAGIGLAADEEIVGLQIAGLGIAADDGITGVSVAGLGVASDETMRGLSVAGLGVAAERAEGIQIAGGSLRGRDLVGLNLAGAYVRSESSVGFTAAVYNRAEDARGLMLGIVNWTDSLRGVQIGVVNRVGEGPLGARMLPVLNARF
;
A
#
# COMPACT_ATOMS: atom_id res chain seq x y z
N MET A 1 -8.20 5.74 17.53
CA MET A 1 -8.45 4.56 18.39
C MET A 1 -7.17 3.74 18.43
N ASN A 2 -6.57 3.55 19.61
CA ASN A 2 -5.15 3.17 19.78
C ASN A 2 -4.74 1.80 19.19
N ALA A 3 -3.73 1.80 18.32
CA ALA A 3 -3.06 0.68 17.66
C ALA A 3 -2.43 -0.39 18.59
N ARG A 4 -2.46 -0.19 19.91
CA ARG A 4 -1.95 -1.16 20.90
C ARG A 4 -2.92 -2.30 21.22
N TRP A 5 -4.18 -2.23 20.78
CA TRP A 5 -5.18 -3.28 21.04
C TRP A 5 -5.11 -4.49 20.08
N ILE A 6 -4.39 -4.38 18.96
CA ILE A 6 -4.25 -5.45 17.94
C ILE A 6 -3.07 -6.39 18.22
N ARG A 7 -2.07 -5.96 19.01
CA ARG A 7 -0.87 -6.76 19.31
C ARG A 7 -1.11 -8.03 20.14
N SER A 8 -2.22 -8.14 20.89
CA SER A 8 -2.46 -9.28 21.79
C SER A 8 -3.17 -10.48 21.15
N ARG A 9 -3.51 -10.42 19.86
CA ARG A 9 -4.13 -11.54 19.11
C ARG A 9 -3.30 -12.08 17.93
N ARG A 10 -2.11 -11.54 17.67
CA ARG A 10 -1.27 -11.86 16.49
C ARG A 10 -0.74 -13.32 16.44
N ALA A 11 -0.73 -14.06 17.55
CA ALA A 11 -0.38 -15.49 17.56
C ALA A 11 -1.56 -16.45 17.21
N GLY A 12 -2.79 -15.95 17.09
CA GLY A 12 -3.99 -16.78 17.01
C GLY A 12 -4.39 -17.23 15.60
N VAL A 13 -3.98 -16.52 14.55
CA VAL A 13 -4.43 -16.80 13.18
C VAL A 13 -3.57 -17.88 12.51
N ILE A 14 -2.25 -17.91 12.77
CA ILE A 14 -1.34 -18.96 12.30
C ILE A 14 -1.64 -20.30 13.01
N ALA A 15 -1.98 -20.27 14.31
CA ALA A 15 -2.35 -21.46 15.06
C ALA A 15 -3.69 -22.09 14.61
N ALA A 16 -4.61 -21.30 14.04
CA ALA A 16 -5.92 -21.76 13.61
C ALA A 16 -5.90 -22.50 12.25
N CYS A 17 -4.86 -22.31 11.43
CA CYS A 17 -4.74 -23.00 10.13
C CYS A 17 -4.02 -24.36 10.20
N LEU A 18 -3.31 -24.70 11.29
CA LEU A 18 -2.45 -25.89 11.36
C LEU A 18 -2.62 -26.78 12.62
N GLY A 19 -3.50 -26.42 13.55
CA GLY A 19 -3.72 -27.20 14.75
C GLY A 19 -4.50 -28.50 14.50
N ILE A 20 -3.85 -29.66 14.60
CA ILE A 20 -4.36 -30.89 15.27
C ILE A 20 -3.23 -31.94 15.44
N ALA A 21 -3.19 -32.46 16.69
CA ALA A 21 -2.65 -33.71 17.23
C ALA A 21 -1.15 -34.04 17.07
N ALA A 22 -0.48 -34.10 18.22
CA ALA A 22 0.76 -34.85 18.42
C ALA A 22 0.47 -36.35 18.35
N ALA A 23 1.14 -37.06 17.43
CA ALA A 23 1.20 -38.52 17.43
C ALA A 23 2.64 -38.96 17.78
N SER A 24 2.71 -39.85 18.76
CA SER A 24 3.89 -40.39 19.39
C SER A 24 4.65 -41.40 18.53
N GLY A 25 5.98 -41.23 18.46
CA GLY A 25 6.98 -42.31 18.46
C GLY A 25 7.02 -43.28 17.28
N ALA A 26 7.55 -42.84 16.13
CA ALA A 26 8.09 -43.78 15.13
C ALA A 26 9.59 -44.04 15.40
N SER A 27 9.96 -45.33 15.48
CA SER A 27 11.35 -45.78 15.63
C SER A 27 12.18 -45.42 14.39
N ALA A 28 13.37 -44.86 14.59
CA ALA A 28 14.30 -44.47 13.53
C ALA A 28 15.02 -45.71 12.96
N ALA A 29 14.35 -46.45 12.08
CA ALA A 29 14.97 -47.48 11.25
C ALA A 29 15.12 -46.95 9.81
N SER A 30 16.27 -47.19 9.20
CA SER A 30 16.51 -46.87 7.79
C SER A 30 17.43 -47.89 7.12
N ILE A 31 17.21 -48.13 5.83
CA ILE A 31 18.03 -49.01 4.97
C ILE A 31 18.43 -48.21 3.74
N GLY A 32 19.70 -48.24 3.37
CA GLY A 32 20.20 -47.57 2.17
C GLY A 32 20.93 -48.53 1.24
N LEU A 33 20.79 -48.33 -0.08
CA LEU A 33 21.43 -49.13 -1.14
C LEU A 33 22.10 -48.19 -2.15
N PRO A 34 23.42 -48.26 -2.42
CA PRO A 34 24.38 -49.29 -1.97
C PRO A 34 24.94 -49.07 -0.55
N SER A 35 24.67 -47.94 0.09
CA SER A 35 25.16 -47.65 1.45
C SER A 35 24.07 -47.01 2.31
N SER A 36 24.25 -47.02 3.63
CA SER A 36 23.32 -46.40 4.58
C SER A 36 23.16 -44.89 4.40
N GLU A 37 24.09 -44.24 3.69
CA GLU A 37 24.17 -42.79 3.53
C GLU A 37 24.06 -42.33 2.06
N ALA A 38 24.09 -43.25 1.09
CA ALA A 38 24.00 -42.90 -0.31
C ALA A 38 23.30 -43.95 -1.18
N GLY A 39 22.46 -43.46 -2.11
CA GLY A 39 21.74 -44.23 -3.12
C GLY A 39 20.22 -44.19 -2.93
N LEU A 40 19.58 -45.34 -2.78
CA LEU A 40 18.15 -45.48 -2.46
C LEU A 40 17.98 -45.77 -0.96
N GLY A 41 17.39 -44.83 -0.23
CA GLY A 41 17.13 -44.91 1.19
C GLY A 41 15.65 -45.14 1.50
N LEU A 42 15.34 -46.10 2.36
CA LEU A 42 14.02 -46.34 2.93
C LEU A 42 14.06 -46.07 4.43
N GLY A 43 13.22 -45.17 4.92
CA GLY A 43 13.07 -44.83 6.34
C GLY A 43 13.80 -43.57 6.78
N ASN A 44 13.86 -43.35 8.10
CA ASN A 44 14.27 -42.08 8.69
C ASN A 44 15.80 -41.99 8.90
N SER A 45 16.58 -42.02 7.83
CA SER A 45 18.03 -41.69 7.88
C SER A 45 18.21 -40.23 8.27
N ARG A 46 19.24 -39.92 9.09
CA ARG A 46 19.54 -38.54 9.51
C ARG A 46 20.39 -37.76 8.50
N GLU A 47 21.26 -38.45 7.79
CA GLU A 47 22.17 -37.91 6.78
C GLU A 47 22.08 -38.85 5.57
N PHE A 48 21.76 -38.33 4.37
CA PHE A 48 21.56 -39.17 3.19
C PHE A 48 21.80 -38.43 1.87
N ARG A 49 22.34 -39.11 0.86
CA ARG A 49 22.56 -38.60 -0.49
C ARG A 49 21.89 -39.50 -1.53
N GLY A 50 20.95 -38.96 -2.29
CA GLY A 50 20.25 -39.69 -3.35
C GLY A 50 18.73 -39.67 -3.18
N LEU A 51 18.06 -40.78 -3.44
CA LEU A 51 16.61 -40.91 -3.37
C LEU A 51 16.20 -41.52 -2.02
N ARG A 52 15.51 -40.74 -1.19
CA ARG A 52 15.04 -41.14 0.14
C ARG A 52 13.52 -41.19 0.17
N LEU A 53 12.97 -42.33 0.58
CA LEU A 53 11.54 -42.54 0.82
C LEU A 53 11.34 -42.73 2.32
N ASN A 54 10.50 -41.91 2.93
CA ASN A 54 10.27 -41.96 4.37
C ASN A 54 8.79 -41.83 4.72
N TRP A 55 8.37 -42.53 5.77
CA TRP A 55 7.02 -42.38 6.30
C TRP A 55 6.85 -41.01 6.98
N SER A 56 7.75 -40.64 7.89
CA SER A 56 7.70 -39.35 8.59
C SER A 56 9.11 -38.91 9.00
N ASP A 57 9.49 -37.68 8.63
CA ASP A 57 10.80 -37.13 8.95
C ASP A 57 10.87 -36.66 10.40
N HIS A 58 11.88 -37.15 11.10
CA HIS A 58 12.13 -36.78 12.49
C HIS A 58 13.62 -36.62 12.79
N ARG A 59 14.01 -35.42 13.20
CA ARG A 59 15.40 -35.06 13.55
C ARG A 59 16.40 -35.38 12.43
N VAL A 60 15.98 -35.17 11.19
CA VAL A 60 16.87 -35.26 10.02
C VAL A 60 17.86 -34.09 10.07
N ARG A 61 19.09 -34.31 9.61
CA ARG A 61 20.16 -33.31 9.59
C ARG A 61 20.45 -32.81 8.19
N SER A 62 20.73 -33.72 7.25
CA SER A 62 21.02 -33.34 5.88
C SER A 62 20.50 -34.38 4.88
N VAL A 63 19.95 -33.89 3.77
CA VAL A 63 19.64 -34.72 2.60
C VAL A 63 20.05 -33.99 1.33
N ASP A 64 20.94 -34.60 0.56
CA ASP A 64 21.36 -34.14 -0.77
C ASP A 64 20.65 -35.02 -1.82
N GLY A 65 19.61 -34.53 -2.49
CA GLY A 65 18.94 -35.27 -3.57
C GLY A 65 17.43 -35.17 -3.54
N ILE A 66 16.73 -36.30 -3.53
CA ILE A 66 15.26 -36.36 -3.57
C ILE A 66 14.75 -36.98 -2.27
N ASN A 67 13.93 -36.27 -1.52
CA ASN A 67 13.30 -36.74 -0.30
C ASN A 67 11.78 -36.82 -0.48
N LEU A 68 11.18 -37.98 -0.26
CA LEU A 68 9.74 -38.20 -0.30
C LEU A 68 9.22 -38.57 1.10
N THR A 69 8.31 -37.78 1.64
CA THR A 69 7.76 -37.95 3.00
C THR A 69 6.24 -38.13 2.96
N PHE A 70 5.76 -39.32 3.33
CA PHE A 70 4.35 -39.69 3.14
C PHE A 70 3.40 -39.21 4.24
N TRP A 71 3.91 -38.87 5.42
CA TRP A 71 3.12 -38.43 6.57
C TRP A 71 3.68 -37.14 7.17
N LYS A 72 2.93 -36.56 8.11
CA LYS A 72 3.34 -35.34 8.81
C LYS A 72 4.74 -35.50 9.42
N PRO A 73 5.71 -34.65 9.06
CA PRO A 73 7.02 -34.63 9.69
C PRO A 73 6.91 -34.10 11.13
N GLY A 74 7.82 -34.51 12.01
CA GLY A 74 8.01 -33.84 13.30
C GLY A 74 9.06 -32.75 13.23
N SER A 75 9.58 -32.35 14.40
CA SER A 75 10.61 -31.31 14.49
C SER A 75 11.88 -31.68 13.72
N ASN A 76 12.22 -30.81 12.77
CA ASN A 76 13.33 -30.93 11.82
C ASN A 76 14.02 -29.57 11.62
N ASP A 77 14.12 -28.78 12.68
CA ASP A 77 14.58 -27.38 12.62
C ASP A 77 16.03 -27.24 12.11
N ARG A 78 16.82 -28.32 12.20
CA ARG A 78 18.20 -28.42 11.69
C ARG A 78 18.33 -29.18 10.37
N PHE A 79 17.22 -29.59 9.77
CA PHE A 79 17.25 -30.34 8.53
C PHE A 79 17.60 -29.41 7.37
N ALA A 80 18.80 -29.59 6.80
CA ALA A 80 19.21 -29.00 5.53
C ALA A 80 18.86 -29.94 4.38
N MET A 81 18.07 -29.45 3.43
CA MET A 81 17.68 -30.18 2.23
C MET A 81 18.22 -29.45 1.01
N ASP A 82 19.12 -30.10 0.29
CA ASP A 82 19.62 -29.65 -1.01
C ASP A 82 19.04 -30.55 -2.10
N GLY A 83 18.07 -30.05 -2.87
CA GLY A 83 17.43 -30.77 -3.96
C GLY A 83 15.90 -30.71 -3.94
N ILE A 84 15.23 -31.86 -4.01
CA ILE A 84 13.77 -31.96 -4.19
C ILE A 84 13.14 -32.61 -2.95
N ALA A 85 12.29 -31.90 -2.22
CA ALA A 85 11.50 -32.41 -1.11
C ALA A 85 10.02 -32.50 -1.50
N LEU A 86 9.48 -33.72 -1.53
CA LEU A 86 8.10 -34.02 -1.86
C LEU A 86 7.39 -34.58 -0.62
N GLY A 87 6.19 -34.07 -0.30
CA GLY A 87 5.42 -34.54 0.83
C GLY A 87 3.95 -34.72 0.51
N LEU A 88 3.33 -35.82 0.96
CA LEU A 88 1.87 -35.94 0.89
C LEU A 88 1.20 -34.92 1.83
N TYR A 89 1.65 -34.88 3.08
CA TYR A 89 1.33 -33.78 3.98
C TYR A 89 2.12 -32.54 3.58
N GLY A 90 3.44 -32.68 3.51
CA GLY A 90 4.31 -31.55 3.29
C GLY A 90 5.70 -31.76 3.83
N PRO A 91 6.77 -31.35 3.13
CA PRO A 91 8.10 -31.32 3.71
C PRO A 91 8.15 -30.30 4.86
N GLY A 92 8.75 -30.73 5.98
CA GLY A 92 9.06 -29.91 7.15
C GLY A 92 10.57 -29.84 7.30
N VAL A 93 11.17 -28.74 6.84
CA VAL A 93 12.60 -28.60 6.62
C VAL A 93 13.10 -27.33 7.29
N GLY A 94 14.23 -27.38 7.98
CA GLY A 94 14.85 -26.18 8.56
C GLY A 94 15.37 -25.23 7.47
N GLN A 95 16.11 -25.77 6.51
CA GLN A 95 16.66 -25.04 5.37
C GLN A 95 16.44 -25.83 4.08
N LEU A 96 15.72 -25.26 3.12
CA LEU A 96 15.47 -25.87 1.82
C LEU A 96 16.16 -25.06 0.72
N HIS A 97 17.08 -25.69 -0.01
CA HIS A 97 17.65 -25.16 -1.24
C HIS A 97 17.22 -26.06 -2.40
N GLY A 98 16.32 -25.55 -3.26
CA GLY A 98 15.78 -26.30 -4.39
C GLY A 98 14.25 -26.30 -4.45
N ILE A 99 13.63 -27.47 -4.60
CA ILE A 99 12.20 -27.61 -4.86
C ILE A 99 11.50 -28.28 -3.67
N GLY A 100 10.50 -27.63 -3.10
CA GLY A 100 9.56 -28.21 -2.15
C GLY A 100 8.17 -28.34 -2.78
N ALA A 101 7.56 -29.53 -2.69
CA ALA A 101 6.16 -29.70 -3.09
C ALA A 101 5.36 -30.50 -2.05
N GLY A 102 4.18 -29.99 -1.68
CA GLY A 102 3.28 -30.61 -0.71
C GLY A 102 1.81 -30.58 -1.14
N LEU A 103 1.02 -31.63 -0.89
CA LEU A 103 -0.44 -31.54 -1.16
C LEU A 103 -1.17 -30.70 -0.11
N ILE A 104 -0.74 -30.76 1.15
CA ILE A 104 -1.33 -29.95 2.22
C ILE A 104 -0.49 -28.69 2.40
N GLY A 105 0.69 -28.80 3.00
CA GLY A 105 1.52 -27.62 3.25
C GLY A 105 3.00 -27.82 2.99
N ILE A 106 3.78 -26.76 3.11
CA ILE A 106 5.24 -26.81 3.25
C ILE A 106 5.57 -25.99 4.48
N GLU A 107 6.44 -26.51 5.35
CA GLU A 107 7.00 -25.77 6.48
C GLU A 107 8.52 -25.69 6.28
N ALA A 108 9.02 -24.49 5.97
CA ALA A 108 10.43 -24.27 5.67
C ALA A 108 11.01 -23.10 6.49
N GLY A 109 11.91 -23.36 7.43
CA GLY A 109 12.51 -22.28 8.23
C GLY A 109 13.21 -21.22 7.38
N ARG A 110 13.99 -21.64 6.39
CA ARG A 110 14.52 -20.82 5.31
C ARG A 110 14.39 -21.57 4.00
N SER A 111 13.95 -20.90 2.94
CA SER A 111 13.86 -21.49 1.62
C SER A 111 14.51 -20.62 0.56
N THR A 112 15.25 -21.25 -0.35
CA THR A 112 15.70 -20.64 -1.60
C THR A 112 15.39 -21.58 -2.75
N GLY A 113 14.40 -21.23 -3.57
CA GLY A 113 14.01 -22.01 -4.75
C GLY A 113 12.52 -21.96 -5.05
N ILE A 114 11.89 -23.12 -5.22
CA ILE A 114 10.48 -23.24 -5.65
C ILE A 114 9.69 -24.00 -4.59
N LEU A 115 8.68 -23.39 -4.01
CA LEU A 115 7.76 -24.00 -3.05
C LEU A 115 6.35 -24.03 -3.62
N VAL A 116 5.75 -25.22 -3.74
CA VAL A 116 4.38 -25.38 -4.24
C VAL A 116 3.57 -26.23 -3.27
N ALA A 117 2.50 -25.67 -2.72
CA ALA A 117 1.61 -26.37 -1.79
C ALA A 117 0.14 -26.33 -2.24
N GLY A 118 -0.60 -27.42 -2.03
CA GLY A 118 -2.03 -27.43 -2.32
C GLY A 118 -2.85 -26.51 -1.40
N ILE A 119 -2.47 -26.39 -0.13
CA ILE A 119 -3.13 -25.50 0.84
C ILE A 119 -2.22 -24.31 1.17
N GLY A 120 -1.04 -24.54 1.75
CA GLY A 120 -0.25 -23.43 2.27
C GLY A 120 1.26 -23.61 2.28
N VAL A 121 1.99 -22.53 2.01
CA VAL A 121 3.44 -22.46 2.26
C VAL A 121 3.64 -21.62 3.50
N ALA A 122 4.34 -22.14 4.50
CA ALA A 122 4.74 -21.43 5.71
C ALA A 122 6.26 -21.51 5.87
N GLY A 123 6.89 -20.42 6.29
CA GLY A 123 8.31 -20.43 6.56
C GLY A 123 8.84 -19.23 7.31
N GLY A 124 10.14 -19.21 7.59
CA GLY A 124 10.82 -18.02 8.07
C GLY A 124 11.15 -17.11 6.91
N ASP A 125 12.33 -17.27 6.29
CA ASP A 125 12.72 -16.47 5.12
C ASP A 125 12.47 -17.23 3.81
N LEU A 126 11.71 -16.65 2.88
CA LEU A 126 11.35 -17.28 1.61
C LEU A 126 11.94 -16.50 0.44
N THR A 127 12.69 -17.18 -0.42
CA THR A 127 13.27 -16.60 -1.64
C THR A 127 13.02 -17.49 -2.85
N GLY A 128 12.38 -16.95 -3.88
CA GLY A 128 12.22 -17.60 -5.17
C GLY A 128 10.79 -17.58 -5.67
N ILE A 129 10.16 -18.74 -5.84
CA ILE A 129 8.77 -18.88 -6.31
C ILE A 129 7.99 -19.63 -5.24
N GLU A 130 6.98 -18.98 -4.67
CA GLU A 130 6.08 -19.54 -3.68
C GLU A 130 4.66 -19.57 -4.24
N ALA A 131 4.07 -20.76 -4.36
CA ALA A 131 2.71 -20.93 -4.85
C ALA A 131 1.86 -21.80 -3.92
N ALA A 132 0.71 -21.30 -3.50
CA ALA A 132 -0.21 -22.02 -2.63
C ALA A 132 -1.68 -21.86 -3.03
N GLY A 133 -2.48 -22.92 -2.86
CA GLY A 133 -3.92 -22.85 -3.15
C GLY A 133 -4.68 -21.88 -2.23
N ILE A 134 -4.26 -21.75 -0.96
CA ILE A 134 -4.88 -20.84 0.01
C ILE A 134 -3.93 -19.71 0.37
N ALA A 135 -2.79 -20.00 0.99
CA ALA A 135 -1.95 -18.95 1.57
C ALA A 135 -0.44 -19.21 1.48
N VAL A 136 0.32 -18.14 1.29
CA VAL A 136 1.77 -18.11 1.52
C VAL A 136 2.02 -17.21 2.73
N ALA A 137 2.69 -17.72 3.75
CA ALA A 137 2.98 -17.01 4.99
C ALA A 137 4.45 -17.13 5.36
N SER A 138 5.03 -16.04 5.85
CA SER A 138 6.43 -15.95 6.24
C SER A 138 6.56 -15.19 7.56
N ASP A 139 7.25 -15.78 8.55
CA ASP A 139 7.64 -15.13 9.81
C ASP A 139 8.83 -14.17 9.60
N GLY A 140 9.29 -14.00 8.37
CA GLY A 140 10.41 -13.16 7.96
C GLY A 140 10.10 -12.43 6.67
N TRP A 141 11.10 -12.31 5.80
CA TRP A 141 10.96 -11.64 4.51
C TRP A 141 10.63 -12.63 3.39
N MET A 142 9.85 -12.15 2.42
CA MET A 142 9.57 -12.85 1.17
C MET A 142 10.18 -12.10 0.00
N ARG A 143 10.88 -12.82 -0.88
CA ARG A 143 11.43 -12.23 -2.11
C ARG A 143 11.27 -13.11 -3.33
N GLY A 144 10.76 -12.52 -4.40
CA GLY A 144 10.59 -13.20 -5.68
C GLY A 144 9.14 -13.17 -6.15
N LEU A 145 8.55 -14.33 -6.46
CA LEU A 145 7.18 -14.46 -6.95
C LEU A 145 6.34 -15.24 -5.94
N GLN A 146 5.36 -14.57 -5.34
CA GLN A 146 4.39 -15.18 -4.43
C GLN A 146 3.01 -15.22 -5.11
N VAL A 147 2.38 -16.40 -5.12
CA VAL A 147 1.02 -16.59 -5.66
C VAL A 147 0.18 -17.38 -4.66
N ALA A 148 -0.94 -16.80 -4.24
CA ALA A 148 -1.88 -17.47 -3.34
C ALA A 148 -3.33 -17.27 -3.77
N GLY A 149 -4.16 -18.32 -3.60
CA GLY A 149 -5.59 -18.21 -3.91
C GLY A 149 -6.34 -17.24 -2.98
N ILE A 150 -5.89 -17.07 -1.73
CA ILE A 150 -6.52 -16.18 -0.76
C ILE A 150 -5.56 -15.09 -0.31
N ALA A 151 -4.46 -15.43 0.36
CA ALA A 151 -3.64 -14.43 1.05
C ALA A 151 -2.14 -14.69 0.99
N ILE A 152 -1.37 -13.59 0.96
CA ILE A 152 0.09 -13.59 1.13
C ILE A 152 0.40 -12.74 2.35
N ALA A 153 1.16 -13.26 3.33
CA ALA A 153 1.46 -12.56 4.57
C ALA A 153 2.94 -12.67 4.95
N SER A 154 3.57 -11.56 5.35
CA SER A 154 4.96 -11.50 5.83
C SER A 154 5.03 -10.75 7.15
N ASP A 155 5.76 -11.26 8.12
CA ASP A 155 6.06 -10.54 9.37
C ASP A 155 7.25 -9.54 9.21
N ASP A 156 7.80 -9.41 7.99
CA ASP A 156 8.83 -8.43 7.61
C ASP A 156 8.51 -7.88 6.18
N ALA A 157 9.51 -7.75 5.31
CA ALA A 157 9.35 -7.18 3.97
C ALA A 157 8.85 -8.17 2.90
N MET A 158 8.12 -7.64 1.90
CA MET A 158 7.82 -8.34 0.65
C MET A 158 8.49 -7.65 -0.53
N ASP A 159 9.45 -8.30 -1.18
CA ASP A 159 10.20 -7.77 -2.32
C ASP A 159 9.97 -8.61 -3.59
N GLY A 160 9.20 -8.11 -4.55
CA GLY A 160 9.01 -8.76 -5.85
C GLY A 160 7.59 -8.67 -6.37
N VAL A 161 7.03 -9.80 -6.81
CA VAL A 161 5.68 -9.89 -7.36
C VAL A 161 4.82 -10.74 -6.44
N SER A 162 3.75 -10.15 -5.89
CA SER A 162 2.83 -10.84 -5.01
C SER A 162 1.40 -10.75 -5.57
N VAL A 163 0.79 -11.91 -5.84
CA VAL A 163 -0.58 -12.00 -6.39
C VAL A 163 -1.45 -12.86 -5.47
N ALA A 164 -2.43 -12.22 -4.84
CA ALA A 164 -3.39 -12.88 -3.95
C ALA A 164 -4.85 -12.64 -4.39
N GLY A 165 -5.71 -13.64 -4.20
CA GLY A 165 -7.13 -13.49 -4.51
C GLY A 165 -7.84 -12.49 -3.59
N ILE A 166 -7.42 -12.36 -2.33
CA ILE A 166 -8.03 -11.46 -1.35
C ILE A 166 -7.04 -10.39 -0.89
N ALA A 167 -5.91 -10.76 -0.27
CA ALA A 167 -5.04 -9.77 0.38
C ALA A 167 -3.56 -10.11 0.34
N CYS A 168 -2.73 -9.07 0.24
CA CYS A 168 -1.30 -9.14 0.58
C CYS A 168 -1.03 -8.20 1.76
N ALA A 169 -0.41 -8.70 2.83
CA ALA A 169 -0.14 -7.93 4.04
C ALA A 169 1.27 -8.15 4.57
N ALA A 170 2.02 -7.08 4.80
CA ALA A 170 3.39 -7.14 5.31
C ALA A 170 3.54 -6.29 6.58
N ASP A 171 4.16 -6.82 7.64
CA ASP A 171 4.54 -6.03 8.83
C ASP A 171 5.80 -5.15 8.55
N GLY A 172 6.31 -5.18 7.32
CA GLY A 172 7.39 -4.33 6.80
C GLY A 172 7.09 -3.74 5.42
N PRO A 173 8.10 -3.23 4.70
CA PRO A 173 7.90 -2.59 3.39
C PRO A 173 7.49 -3.59 2.30
N MET A 174 6.63 -3.16 1.39
CA MET A 174 6.28 -3.88 0.17
C MET A 174 6.93 -3.20 -1.04
N ARG A 175 7.76 -3.91 -1.80
CA ARG A 175 8.43 -3.39 -3.00
C ARG A 175 8.17 -4.25 -4.23
N GLY A 176 7.82 -3.64 -5.35
CA GLY A 176 7.67 -4.31 -6.65
C GLY A 176 6.25 -4.23 -7.21
N VAL A 177 5.63 -5.36 -7.53
CA VAL A 177 4.24 -5.43 -8.04
C VAL A 177 3.35 -6.23 -7.09
N GLN A 178 2.31 -5.59 -6.58
CA GLN A 178 1.39 -6.18 -5.61
C GLN A 178 -0.04 -6.14 -6.17
N VAL A 179 -0.69 -7.29 -6.23
CA VAL A 179 -2.06 -7.41 -6.74
C VAL A 179 -2.90 -8.21 -5.75
N ALA A 180 -3.99 -7.61 -5.29
CA ALA A 180 -4.94 -8.24 -4.38
C ALA A 180 -6.38 -7.91 -4.75
N GLY A 181 -7.28 -8.90 -4.67
CA GLY A 181 -8.69 -8.69 -5.00
C GLY A 181 -9.42 -7.76 -4.03
N ILE A 182 -9.01 -7.68 -2.77
CA ILE A 182 -9.57 -6.78 -1.76
C ILE A 182 -8.56 -5.70 -1.38
N GLY A 183 -7.43 -6.06 -0.79
CA GLY A 183 -6.59 -5.05 -0.16
C GLY A 183 -5.10 -5.36 -0.09
N LEU A 184 -4.33 -4.29 -0.08
CA LEU A 184 -2.89 -4.30 0.19
C LEU A 184 -2.65 -3.53 1.49
N ALA A 185 -1.89 -4.11 2.40
CA ALA A 185 -1.56 -3.48 3.67
C ALA A 185 -0.07 -3.64 3.98
N SER A 186 0.57 -2.57 4.40
CA SER A 186 1.98 -2.57 4.82
C SER A 186 2.12 -1.76 6.11
N ASP A 187 2.69 -2.34 7.16
CA ASP A 187 3.15 -1.59 8.36
C ASP A 187 4.45 -0.79 8.02
N GLY A 188 4.69 -0.50 6.73
CA GLY A 188 5.85 0.21 6.20
C GLY A 188 5.53 0.89 4.86
N SER A 189 6.54 1.12 4.03
CA SER A 189 6.36 1.81 2.74
C SER A 189 5.89 0.85 1.64
N MET A 190 4.98 1.31 0.78
CA MET A 190 4.64 0.62 -0.48
C MET A 190 5.36 1.29 -1.65
N THR A 191 6.28 0.59 -2.31
CA THR A 191 7.08 1.13 -3.43
C THR A 191 6.93 0.29 -4.69
N GLY A 192 6.39 0.87 -5.76
CA GLY A 192 6.24 0.21 -7.05
C GLY A 192 4.83 0.32 -7.61
N MET A 193 4.19 -0.82 -7.91
CA MET A 193 2.85 -0.89 -8.47
C MET A 193 1.92 -1.69 -7.55
N GLY A 194 0.86 -1.03 -7.06
CA GLY A 194 -0.19 -1.69 -6.28
C GLY A 194 -1.53 -1.67 -7.00
N ILE A 195 -2.23 -2.80 -7.02
CA ILE A 195 -3.62 -2.91 -7.50
C ILE A 195 -4.44 -3.61 -6.42
N ALA A 196 -5.46 -2.92 -5.92
CA ALA A 196 -6.38 -3.42 -4.91
C ALA A 196 -7.84 -3.19 -5.32
N GLY A 197 -8.69 -4.21 -5.24
CA GLY A 197 -10.10 -4.05 -5.59
C GLY A 197 -10.88 -3.14 -4.63
N ILE A 198 -10.47 -3.03 -3.37
CA ILE A 198 -11.08 -2.14 -2.37
C ILE A 198 -10.10 -1.06 -1.93
N GLY A 199 -9.00 -1.40 -1.24
CA GLY A 199 -8.19 -0.36 -0.63
C GLY A 199 -6.73 -0.71 -0.43
N MET A 200 -5.91 0.33 -0.25
CA MET A 200 -4.51 0.21 0.14
C MET A 200 -4.24 1.04 1.39
N ALA A 201 -3.45 0.49 2.29
CA ALA A 201 -3.00 1.20 3.48
C ALA A 201 -1.49 0.98 3.67
N ALA A 202 -0.77 2.06 3.96
CA ALA A 202 0.64 2.03 4.31
C ALA A 202 0.86 2.86 5.58
N ASP A 203 1.47 2.29 6.61
CA ASP A 203 1.84 3.02 7.84
C ASP A 203 3.11 3.89 7.64
N ALA A 204 3.57 4.02 6.40
CA ALA A 204 4.58 4.99 5.98
C ALA A 204 4.16 5.56 4.61
N SER A 205 5.10 5.70 3.68
CA SER A 205 4.85 6.35 2.40
C SER A 205 4.48 5.40 1.26
N MET A 206 3.74 5.91 0.27
CA MET A 206 3.44 5.22 -0.98
C MET A 206 4.17 5.86 -2.16
N TYR A 207 5.07 5.13 -2.83
CA TYR A 207 5.86 5.61 -3.97
C TYR A 207 5.57 4.78 -5.23
N GLY A 208 5.05 5.38 -6.30
CA GLY A 208 4.86 4.73 -7.59
C GLY A 208 3.45 4.83 -8.15
N ILE A 209 2.88 3.73 -8.63
CA ILE A 209 1.57 3.69 -9.29
C ILE A 209 0.61 2.82 -8.47
N HIS A 210 -0.43 3.43 -7.91
CA HIS A 210 -1.39 2.71 -7.07
C HIS A 210 -2.81 2.90 -7.60
N VAL A 211 -3.57 1.81 -7.71
CA VAL A 211 -4.98 1.81 -8.13
C VAL A 211 -5.84 1.05 -7.13
N ALA A 212 -6.75 1.77 -6.45
CA ALA A 212 -7.67 1.20 -5.47
C ALA A 212 -9.12 1.47 -5.85
N GLY A 213 -9.99 0.46 -5.75
CA GLY A 213 -11.42 0.63 -6.09
C GLY A 213 -12.19 1.57 -5.16
N ILE A 214 -11.79 1.71 -3.90
CA ILE A 214 -12.39 2.61 -2.92
C ILE A 214 -11.39 3.67 -2.47
N GLY A 215 -10.31 3.32 -1.80
CA GLY A 215 -9.44 4.35 -1.22
C GLY A 215 -8.02 3.92 -0.92
N MET A 216 -7.17 4.93 -0.75
CA MET A 216 -5.80 4.74 -0.27
C MET A 216 -5.53 5.69 0.88
N ALA A 217 -4.83 5.18 1.88
CA ALA A 217 -4.36 5.94 3.02
C ALA A 217 -2.87 5.66 3.25
N ALA A 218 -2.09 6.71 3.48
CA ALA A 218 -0.69 6.61 3.84
C ALA A 218 -0.41 7.51 5.05
N ASP A 219 0.22 6.97 6.08
CA ASP A 219 0.65 7.76 7.25
C ASP A 219 1.89 8.63 6.93
N GLY A 220 2.44 8.53 5.71
CA GLY A 220 3.49 9.41 5.20
C GLY A 220 3.18 9.91 3.78
N ALA A 221 4.21 10.39 3.08
CA ALA A 221 4.04 10.96 1.75
C ALA A 221 3.49 9.98 0.69
N MET A 222 2.73 10.50 -0.28
CA MET A 222 2.35 9.78 -1.50
C MET A 222 3.00 10.43 -2.72
N GLN A 223 3.87 9.71 -3.43
CA GLN A 223 4.52 10.23 -4.63
C GLN A 223 4.33 9.32 -5.84
N GLY A 224 3.75 9.87 -6.92
CA GLY A 224 3.59 9.19 -8.20
C GLY A 224 2.20 9.37 -8.79
N ILE A 225 1.54 8.26 -9.15
CA ILE A 225 0.19 8.24 -9.72
C ILE A 225 -0.72 7.41 -8.83
N HIS A 226 -1.75 8.01 -8.24
CA HIS A 226 -2.69 7.29 -7.41
C HIS A 226 -4.14 7.52 -7.87
N LEU A 227 -4.85 6.43 -8.10
CA LEU A 227 -6.23 6.40 -8.61
C LEU A 227 -7.13 5.69 -7.61
N ALA A 228 -8.04 6.41 -6.98
CA ALA A 228 -9.00 5.88 -6.01
C ALA A 228 -10.45 6.12 -6.44
N GLY A 229 -11.33 5.13 -6.25
CA GLY A 229 -12.75 5.32 -6.57
C GLY A 229 -13.49 6.30 -5.65
N ILE A 230 -13.04 6.49 -4.41
CA ILE A 230 -13.63 7.40 -3.42
C ILE A 230 -12.61 8.41 -2.92
N GLY A 231 -11.52 7.97 -2.28
CA GLY A 231 -10.68 8.87 -1.50
C GLY A 231 -9.20 8.54 -1.50
N LEU A 232 -8.39 9.59 -1.44
CA LEU A 232 -6.95 9.56 -1.20
C LEU A 232 -6.65 10.43 0.03
N ALA A 233 -5.93 9.89 1.00
CA ALA A 233 -5.51 10.62 2.19
C ALA A 233 -4.04 10.33 2.50
N ALA A 234 -3.26 11.36 2.77
CA ALA A 234 -1.88 11.24 3.23
C ALA A 234 -1.64 12.18 4.43
N ASP A 235 -0.92 11.71 5.43
CA ASP A 235 -0.57 12.51 6.62
C ASP A 235 0.66 13.43 6.36
N GLU A 236 1.25 13.39 5.16
CA GLU A 236 2.34 14.28 4.72
C GLU A 236 2.04 14.82 3.29
N GLU A 237 3.07 15.05 2.46
CA GLU A 237 2.92 15.58 1.11
C GLU A 237 2.44 14.53 0.09
N ILE A 238 1.54 14.96 -0.79
CA ILE A 238 1.12 14.26 -2.00
C ILE A 238 1.78 14.92 -3.22
N VAL A 239 2.64 14.19 -3.94
CA VAL A 239 3.36 14.68 -5.12
C VAL A 239 3.05 13.84 -6.38
N GLY A 240 2.49 14.46 -7.41
CA GLY A 240 2.29 13.83 -8.72
C GLY A 240 0.88 13.97 -9.28
N LEU A 241 0.31 12.87 -9.79
CA LEU A 241 -1.03 12.83 -10.38
C LEU A 241 -1.98 12.03 -9.49
N GLN A 242 -3.04 12.69 -9.02
CA GLN A 242 -4.04 12.08 -8.17
C GLN A 242 -5.44 12.22 -8.74
N ILE A 243 -6.18 11.11 -8.76
CA ILE A 243 -7.60 11.11 -9.14
C ILE A 243 -8.39 10.35 -8.08
N ALA A 244 -9.39 11.01 -7.51
CA ALA A 244 -10.31 10.42 -6.55
C ALA A 244 -11.77 10.72 -6.91
N GLY A 245 -12.68 9.77 -6.70
CA GLY A 245 -14.10 10.01 -6.98
C GLY A 245 -14.75 11.06 -6.07
N LEU A 246 -14.37 11.16 -4.80
CA LEU A 246 -14.87 12.17 -3.86
C LEU A 246 -13.78 13.15 -3.42
N GLY A 247 -12.68 12.67 -2.83
CA GLY A 247 -11.79 13.53 -2.07
C GLY A 247 -10.32 13.19 -2.18
N ILE A 248 -9.47 14.22 -2.21
CA ILE A 248 -8.02 14.11 -2.01
C ILE A 248 -7.68 15.02 -0.83
N ALA A 249 -7.00 14.50 0.19
CA ALA A 249 -6.58 15.23 1.37
C ALA A 249 -5.11 14.95 1.69
N ALA A 250 -4.37 15.99 2.05
CA ALA A 250 -2.98 15.90 2.50
C ALA A 250 -2.74 16.88 3.66
N ASP A 251 -2.06 16.47 4.73
CA ASP A 251 -1.80 17.38 5.84
C ASP A 251 -0.75 18.43 5.41
N ASP A 252 0.41 18.03 4.91
CA ASP A 252 1.46 19.01 4.54
C ASP A 252 1.17 19.72 3.21
N GLY A 253 0.94 18.96 2.14
CA GLY A 253 0.91 19.58 0.81
C GLY A 253 0.45 18.71 -0.33
N ILE A 254 0.00 19.36 -1.40
CA ILE A 254 -0.34 18.73 -2.67
C ILE A 254 0.42 19.43 -3.79
N THR A 255 1.37 18.74 -4.41
CA THR A 255 2.16 19.24 -5.56
C THR A 255 1.89 18.42 -6.81
N GLY A 256 1.30 19.02 -7.85
CA GLY A 256 1.10 18.38 -9.15
C GLY A 256 -0.30 18.58 -9.72
N VAL A 257 -0.96 17.48 -10.10
CA VAL A 257 -2.32 17.48 -10.67
C VAL A 257 -3.24 16.66 -9.79
N SER A 258 -4.27 17.30 -9.24
CA SER A 258 -5.28 16.65 -8.39
C SER A 258 -6.67 16.85 -8.94
N VAL A 259 -7.40 15.76 -9.16
CA VAL A 259 -8.78 15.79 -9.65
C VAL A 259 -9.67 15.00 -8.69
N ALA A 260 -10.65 15.67 -8.10
CA ALA A 260 -11.61 15.06 -7.19
C ALA A 260 -13.06 15.42 -7.53
N GLY A 261 -14.00 14.49 -7.35
CA GLY A 261 -15.41 14.79 -7.62
C GLY A 261 -16.04 15.78 -6.64
N LEU A 262 -15.63 15.80 -5.37
CA LEU A 262 -16.10 16.77 -4.38
C LEU A 262 -15.02 17.76 -3.97
N GLY A 263 -13.88 17.30 -3.45
CA GLY A 263 -12.93 18.18 -2.78
C GLY A 263 -11.47 17.81 -2.92
N VAL A 264 -10.62 18.83 -3.03
CA VAL A 264 -9.17 18.69 -2.84
C VAL A 264 -8.79 19.60 -1.68
N ALA A 265 -8.19 19.06 -0.63
CA ALA A 265 -7.83 19.80 0.58
C ALA A 265 -6.37 19.57 0.95
N SER A 266 -5.70 20.62 1.41
CA SER A 266 -4.38 20.55 2.03
C SER A 266 -4.32 21.48 3.23
N ASP A 267 -3.64 21.08 4.32
CA ASP A 267 -3.52 21.96 5.49
C ASP A 267 -2.39 22.99 5.36
N GLU A 268 -1.37 22.78 4.50
CA GLU A 268 -0.42 23.84 4.15
C GLU A 268 -0.50 24.26 2.67
N THR A 269 0.21 23.59 1.77
CA THR A 269 0.49 24.11 0.43
C THR A 269 -0.14 23.29 -0.69
N MET A 270 -0.71 23.97 -1.67
CA MET A 270 -1.24 23.35 -2.88
C MET A 270 -0.61 23.99 -4.11
N ARG A 271 0.25 23.26 -4.81
CA ARG A 271 1.01 23.74 -5.97
C ARG A 271 0.64 22.96 -7.23
N GLY A 272 0.23 23.67 -8.27
CA GLY A 272 -0.06 23.08 -9.58
C GLY A 272 -1.52 23.24 -9.98
N LEU A 273 -2.15 22.15 -10.46
CA LEU A 273 -3.53 22.13 -10.94
C LEU A 273 -4.41 21.31 -9.97
N SER A 274 -5.42 21.95 -9.40
CA SER A 274 -6.45 21.24 -8.63
C SER A 274 -7.84 21.51 -9.20
N VAL A 275 -8.58 20.43 -9.42
CA VAL A 275 -9.95 20.46 -9.95
C VAL A 275 -10.87 19.70 -9.01
N ALA A 276 -11.90 20.38 -8.51
CA ALA A 276 -12.88 19.80 -7.60
C ALA A 276 -14.32 20.20 -7.95
N GLY A 277 -15.28 19.29 -7.82
CA GLY A 277 -16.69 19.60 -8.08
C GLY A 277 -17.30 20.56 -7.05
N LEU A 278 -16.98 20.42 -5.76
CA LEU A 278 -17.48 21.31 -4.71
C LEU A 278 -16.45 22.32 -4.25
N GLY A 279 -15.22 21.92 -3.92
CA GLY A 279 -14.29 22.91 -3.40
C GLY A 279 -12.83 22.52 -3.35
N VAL A 280 -11.98 23.53 -3.38
CA VAL A 280 -10.55 23.39 -3.11
C VAL A 280 -10.20 24.25 -1.91
N ALA A 281 -9.48 23.68 -0.95
CA ALA A 281 -9.07 24.36 0.27
C ALA A 281 -7.57 24.13 0.51
N ALA A 282 -6.81 25.20 0.74
CA ALA A 282 -5.41 25.13 1.15
C ALA A 282 -5.05 26.37 1.97
N GLU A 283 -4.08 26.31 2.88
CA GLU A 283 -3.56 27.57 3.45
C GLU A 283 -2.91 28.43 2.35
N ARG A 284 -2.11 27.82 1.48
CA ARG A 284 -1.48 28.50 0.36
C ARG A 284 -1.66 27.73 -0.94
N ALA A 285 -2.43 28.28 -1.88
CA ALA A 285 -2.62 27.69 -3.21
C ALA A 285 -1.88 28.50 -4.28
N GLU A 286 -1.00 27.84 -5.04
CA GLU A 286 -0.21 28.41 -6.13
C GLU A 286 -0.45 27.63 -7.43
N GLY A 287 -0.94 28.29 -8.47
CA GLY A 287 -1.15 27.68 -9.79
C GLY A 287 -2.56 27.88 -10.32
N ILE A 288 -3.23 26.79 -10.72
CA ILE A 288 -4.57 26.78 -11.31
C ILE A 288 -5.51 26.01 -10.39
N GLN A 289 -6.48 26.71 -9.81
CA GLN A 289 -7.47 26.15 -8.90
C GLN A 289 -8.85 26.29 -9.53
N ILE A 290 -9.55 25.17 -9.70
CA ILE A 290 -10.90 25.14 -10.31
C ILE A 290 -11.84 24.39 -9.37
N ALA A 291 -12.84 25.09 -8.85
CA ALA A 291 -13.90 24.51 -8.03
C ALA A 291 -15.30 24.81 -8.59
N GLY A 292 -16.17 23.81 -8.67
CA GLY A 292 -17.57 24.05 -9.02
C GLY A 292 -18.34 24.85 -7.95
N GLY A 293 -17.96 24.73 -6.67
CA GLY A 293 -18.57 25.47 -5.57
C GLY A 293 -17.67 26.61 -5.06
N SER A 294 -16.67 26.28 -4.24
CA SER A 294 -15.87 27.30 -3.55
C SER A 294 -14.38 27.04 -3.49
N LEU A 295 -13.60 28.11 -3.59
CA LEU A 295 -12.17 28.11 -3.29
C LEU A 295 -11.93 28.85 -1.97
N ARG A 296 -11.13 28.26 -1.08
CA ARG A 296 -10.73 28.86 0.18
C ARG A 296 -9.23 28.73 0.38
N GLY A 297 -8.59 29.80 0.80
CA GLY A 297 -7.22 29.72 1.30
C GLY A 297 -6.70 31.02 1.87
N ARG A 298 -5.63 30.98 2.65
CA ARG A 298 -5.02 32.21 3.20
C ARG A 298 -4.40 33.02 2.05
N ASP A 299 -3.55 32.35 1.27
CA ASP A 299 -2.87 32.89 0.10
C ASP A 299 -3.31 32.17 -1.18
N LEU A 300 -3.88 32.91 -2.13
CA LEU A 300 -4.21 32.38 -3.46
C LEU A 300 -3.36 33.09 -4.52
N VAL A 301 -2.55 32.34 -5.26
CA VAL A 301 -1.65 32.87 -6.29
C VAL A 301 -1.87 32.15 -7.62
N GLY A 302 -2.22 32.90 -8.67
CA GLY A 302 -2.39 32.37 -10.03
C GLY A 302 -3.81 32.52 -10.55
N LEU A 303 -4.38 31.43 -11.08
CA LEU A 303 -5.71 31.36 -11.68
C LEU A 303 -6.67 30.64 -10.72
N ASN A 304 -7.63 31.37 -10.15
CA ASN A 304 -8.58 30.85 -9.17
C ASN A 304 -10.00 30.99 -9.70
N LEU A 305 -10.66 29.88 -10.02
CA LEU A 305 -12.00 29.83 -10.59
C LEU A 305 -12.94 29.08 -9.65
N ALA A 306 -14.01 29.73 -9.18
CA ALA A 306 -15.05 29.08 -8.38
C ALA A 306 -16.45 29.38 -8.93
N GLY A 307 -17.39 28.43 -8.89
CA GLY A 307 -18.76 28.70 -9.30
C GLY A 307 -19.53 29.64 -8.35
N ALA A 308 -19.39 29.46 -7.03
CA ALA A 308 -20.12 30.24 -6.04
C ALA A 308 -19.26 31.32 -5.39
N TYR A 309 -18.17 30.97 -4.71
CA TYR A 309 -17.34 31.98 -4.06
C TYR A 309 -15.86 31.63 -3.90
N VAL A 310 -15.05 32.66 -3.86
CA VAL A 310 -13.63 32.60 -3.49
C VAL A 310 -13.43 33.41 -2.22
N ARG A 311 -12.76 32.84 -1.23
CA ARG A 311 -12.39 33.54 0.00
C ARG A 311 -10.90 33.41 0.29
N SER A 312 -10.24 34.54 0.47
CA SER A 312 -8.83 34.59 0.88
C SER A 312 -8.48 35.75 1.80
N GLU A 313 -7.30 35.71 2.41
CA GLU A 313 -6.66 36.89 3.00
C GLU A 313 -5.92 37.64 1.89
N SER A 314 -5.03 36.94 1.16
CA SER A 314 -4.28 37.47 0.03
C SER A 314 -4.67 36.77 -1.26
N SER A 315 -5.02 37.52 -2.30
CA SER A 315 -5.22 37.00 -3.66
C SER A 315 -4.32 37.73 -4.66
N VAL A 316 -3.53 36.98 -5.41
CA VAL A 316 -2.63 37.51 -6.45
C VAL A 316 -2.89 36.80 -7.77
N GLY A 317 -3.23 37.54 -8.82
CA GLY A 317 -3.46 37.01 -10.17
C GLY A 317 -4.88 37.22 -10.66
N PHE A 318 -5.51 36.15 -11.16
CA PHE A 318 -6.88 36.18 -11.66
C PHE A 318 -7.80 35.39 -10.74
N THR A 319 -8.88 36.00 -10.29
CA THR A 319 -9.92 35.34 -9.51
C THR A 319 -11.28 35.55 -10.15
N ALA A 320 -12.05 34.47 -10.36
CA ALA A 320 -13.42 34.58 -10.83
C ALA A 320 -14.39 33.69 -10.05
N ALA A 321 -15.47 34.29 -9.55
CA ALA A 321 -16.62 33.62 -8.92
C ALA A 321 -17.82 34.56 -8.81
N VAL A 322 -18.99 34.04 -8.42
CA VAL A 322 -20.16 34.89 -8.12
C VAL A 322 -19.86 35.89 -7.00
N TYR A 323 -19.20 35.43 -5.92
CA TYR A 323 -18.77 36.24 -4.80
C TYR A 323 -17.27 36.08 -4.53
N ASN A 324 -16.49 37.14 -4.70
CA ASN A 324 -15.07 37.15 -4.36
C ASN A 324 -14.86 37.99 -3.10
N ARG A 325 -14.17 37.42 -2.10
CA ARG A 325 -13.73 38.14 -0.90
C ARG A 325 -12.25 37.91 -0.66
N ALA A 326 -11.46 38.99 -0.65
CA ALA A 326 -10.08 38.98 -0.19
C ALA A 326 -9.86 40.12 0.81
N GLU A 327 -8.86 40.05 1.68
CA GLU A 327 -8.45 41.21 2.47
C GLU A 327 -7.56 42.10 1.59
N ASP A 328 -6.50 41.52 1.04
CA ASP A 328 -5.61 42.10 0.05
C ASP A 328 -5.78 41.41 -1.30
N ALA A 329 -6.03 42.18 -2.36
CA ALA A 329 -6.04 41.64 -3.71
C ALA A 329 -5.13 42.40 -4.67
N ARG A 330 -4.37 41.64 -5.47
CA ARG A 330 -3.45 42.15 -6.49
C ARG A 330 -3.71 41.46 -7.83
N GLY A 331 -4.34 42.15 -8.77
CA GLY A 331 -4.66 41.60 -10.09
C GLY A 331 -6.10 41.81 -10.51
N LEU A 332 -6.69 40.83 -11.20
CA LEU A 332 -8.03 40.92 -11.77
C LEU A 332 -9.02 40.05 -10.99
N MET A 333 -10.07 40.66 -10.47
CA MET A 333 -11.20 39.96 -9.88
C MET A 333 -12.46 40.15 -10.73
N LEU A 334 -13.07 39.05 -11.14
CA LEU A 334 -14.31 39.02 -11.89
C LEU A 334 -15.41 38.35 -11.06
N GLY A 335 -16.53 39.03 -10.87
CA GLY A 335 -17.65 38.43 -10.15
C GLY A 335 -18.89 39.31 -10.13
N ILE A 336 -20.00 38.79 -9.59
CA ILE A 336 -21.17 39.65 -9.35
C ILE A 336 -20.85 40.62 -8.22
N VAL A 337 -20.21 40.10 -7.16
CA VAL A 337 -19.77 40.86 -6.00
C VAL A 337 -18.29 40.62 -5.79
N ASN A 338 -17.52 41.71 -5.80
CA ASN A 338 -16.11 41.71 -5.42
C ASN A 338 -15.95 42.55 -4.17
N TRP A 339 -15.34 41.98 -3.13
CA TRP A 339 -15.14 42.64 -1.85
C TRP A 339 -13.70 42.51 -1.42
N THR A 340 -13.02 43.65 -1.28
CA THR A 340 -11.69 43.68 -0.69
C THR A 340 -11.51 44.81 0.32
N ASP A 341 -10.53 44.66 1.21
CA ASP A 341 -10.13 45.73 2.11
C ASP A 341 -9.08 46.62 1.40
N SER A 342 -8.06 46.03 0.79
CA SER A 342 -7.12 46.69 -0.12
C SER A 342 -7.17 46.11 -1.54
N LEU A 343 -6.87 46.95 -2.54
CA LEU A 343 -6.84 46.56 -3.95
C LEU A 343 -5.66 47.20 -4.68
N ARG A 344 -4.87 46.38 -5.39
CA ARG A 344 -3.92 46.79 -6.43
C ARG A 344 -4.22 46.04 -7.72
N GLY A 345 -5.17 46.54 -8.49
CA GLY A 345 -5.60 45.94 -9.73
C GLY A 345 -7.00 46.39 -10.12
N VAL A 346 -7.77 45.48 -10.71
CA VAL A 346 -9.09 45.77 -11.28
C VAL A 346 -10.12 44.78 -10.77
N GLN A 347 -11.26 45.29 -10.33
CA GLN A 347 -12.47 44.54 -10.06
C GLN A 347 -13.49 44.83 -11.16
N ILE A 348 -14.08 43.78 -11.71
CA ILE A 348 -15.19 43.84 -12.66
C ILE A 348 -16.37 43.10 -12.04
N GLY A 349 -17.46 43.81 -11.83
CA GLY A 349 -18.65 43.25 -11.19
C GLY A 349 -19.78 44.22 -10.95
N VAL A 350 -20.97 43.72 -10.65
CA VAL A 350 -22.15 44.55 -10.36
C VAL A 350 -21.89 45.38 -9.11
N VAL A 351 -21.30 44.77 -8.08
CA VAL A 351 -20.92 45.42 -6.82
C VAL A 351 -19.44 45.22 -6.58
N ASN A 352 -18.66 46.30 -6.56
CA ASN A 352 -17.24 46.26 -6.24
C ASN A 352 -16.98 47.13 -5.02
N ARG A 353 -16.56 46.51 -3.90
CA ARG A 353 -16.22 47.20 -2.66
C ARG A 353 -14.72 47.12 -2.38
N VAL A 354 -14.13 48.26 -2.06
CA VAL A 354 -12.76 48.39 -1.52
C VAL A 354 -12.82 49.16 -0.21
N GLY A 355 -12.38 48.55 0.90
CA GLY A 355 -12.44 49.13 2.25
C GLY A 355 -11.59 50.40 2.39
N GLU A 356 -10.39 50.40 1.83
CA GLU A 356 -9.50 51.55 1.80
C GLU A 356 -10.04 52.68 0.90
N GLY A 357 -9.64 53.92 1.16
CA GLY A 357 -9.95 55.09 0.33
C GLY A 357 -11.21 55.90 0.72
N PRO A 358 -11.47 57.01 0.01
CA PRO A 358 -12.53 57.97 0.33
C PRO A 358 -13.92 57.33 0.17
N LEU A 359 -14.88 57.70 1.03
CA LEU A 359 -16.21 57.09 1.14
C LEU A 359 -16.94 56.86 -0.20
N GLY A 360 -16.82 57.80 -1.15
CA GLY A 360 -17.45 57.69 -2.48
C GLY A 360 -16.77 56.72 -3.46
N ALA A 361 -15.53 56.30 -3.19
CA ALA A 361 -14.77 55.35 -4.01
C ALA A 361 -14.69 53.95 -3.37
N ARG A 362 -15.38 53.76 -2.23
CA ARG A 362 -15.44 52.47 -1.52
C ARG A 362 -16.38 51.48 -2.17
N MET A 363 -17.40 51.95 -2.90
CA MET A 363 -18.33 51.10 -3.65
C MET A 363 -18.54 51.68 -5.04
N LEU A 364 -18.15 50.94 -6.09
CA LEU A 364 -18.31 51.37 -7.47
C LEU A 364 -19.02 50.27 -8.29
N PRO A 365 -20.05 50.63 -9.08
CA PRO A 365 -20.70 49.69 -9.97
C PRO A 365 -19.82 49.41 -11.19
N VAL A 366 -19.92 48.20 -11.74
CA VAL A 366 -19.29 47.72 -12.98
C VAL A 366 -17.77 47.58 -12.92
N LEU A 367 -17.05 48.62 -12.49
CA LEU A 367 -15.59 48.67 -12.50
C LEU A 367 -15.05 49.39 -11.26
N ASN A 368 -14.05 48.81 -10.61
CA ASN A 368 -13.24 49.50 -9.58
C ASN A 368 -11.76 49.19 -9.83
N ALA A 369 -10.92 50.21 -9.99
CA ALA A 369 -9.51 50.05 -10.31
C ALA A 369 -8.63 50.88 -9.38
N ARG A 370 -7.55 50.29 -8.89
CA ARG A 370 -6.56 50.94 -8.01
C ARG A 370 -5.17 50.45 -8.34
N PHE A 371 -4.20 51.36 -8.38
CA PHE A 371 -2.81 51.09 -8.76
C PHE A 371 -1.86 51.62 -7.69
#